data_AF-A0A969IE62-F1
#
_entry.id   AF-A0A969IE62-F1
#
_cell.length_a   1.000
_cell.length_b   1.000
_cell.length_c   1.000
_cell.angle_alpha   90.00
_cell.angle_beta   90.00
_cell.angle_gamma   90.00
#
_symmetry.space_group_name_H-M   'P 1'
#
loop_
_entity.id
_entity.type
_entity.pdbx_description
1 polymer ?
#
loop_
_entity_poly.entity_id
_entity_poly.type
_entity_poly.pdbx_seq_one_letter_code
_entity_poly.pdbx_strand_id
1 'polypeptide(L)'
;MVMRPVRLNEWLICLTGFTSPYYFYAAYLLLTDNWSWYQLLQPLMINIPSPEQSIWLAASGFLLVFPFLIGGYYVQENLRRMLIQVRKNWSLFLIFLLFVLVIPFLSSKSAGLESWMLIVIPFAAFHACAYLYPLQRWFPVIIFWITILYILYYQYLGPGW
;
A
#
# COMPACT_ATOMS: atom_id res chain seq x y z
N MET A 1 23.65 -15.01 6.51
CA MET A 1 22.71 -14.55 7.56
C MET A 1 22.24 -13.15 7.19
N VAL A 2 20.94 -12.88 7.01
CA VAL A 2 20.46 -11.49 6.72
C VAL A 2 19.07 -11.20 7.32
N MET A 3 18.24 -12.20 7.62
CA MET A 3 17.22 -11.98 8.66
C MET A 3 17.92 -12.21 9.99
N ARG A 4 18.05 -11.15 10.79
CA ARG A 4 18.51 -11.27 12.18
C ARG A 4 17.57 -12.27 12.86
N PRO A 5 18.07 -13.22 13.66
CA PRO A 5 17.18 -14.11 14.41
C PRO A 5 16.18 -13.28 15.19
N VAL A 6 14.93 -13.76 15.25
CA VAL A 6 13.83 -13.16 16.00
C VAL A 6 14.30 -12.97 17.44
N ARG A 7 14.51 -11.71 17.85
CA ARG A 7 14.90 -11.36 19.22
C ARG A 7 13.67 -10.90 19.96
N LEU A 8 13.33 -11.58 21.05
CA LEU A 8 12.19 -11.20 21.90
C LEU A 8 12.24 -9.73 22.31
N ASN A 9 13.43 -9.20 22.59
CA ASN A 9 13.60 -7.78 22.94
C ASN A 9 13.12 -6.83 21.85
N GLU A 10 13.35 -7.14 20.56
CA GLU A 10 12.89 -6.30 19.45
C GLU A 10 11.37 -6.30 19.36
N TRP A 11 10.74 -7.46 19.58
CA TRP A 11 9.28 -7.57 19.60
C TRP A 11 8.66 -6.85 20.80
N LEU A 12 9.28 -6.92 21.98
CA LEU A 12 8.83 -6.18 23.16
C LEU A 12 8.92 -4.67 22.95
N ILE A 13 9.99 -4.19 22.33
CA ILE A 13 10.14 -2.77 21.97
C ILE A 13 9.08 -2.37 20.93
N CYS A 14 8.86 -3.18 19.89
CA CYS A 14 7.82 -2.93 18.90
C CYS A 14 6.42 -2.91 19.53
N LEU A 15 6.10 -3.86 20.41
CA LEU A 15 4.82 -3.90 21.13
C LEU A 15 4.65 -2.66 22.01
N THR A 16 5.69 -2.28 22.76
CA THR A 16 5.67 -1.07 23.59
C THR A 16 5.46 0.17 22.75
N GLY A 17 6.15 0.29 21.61
CA GLY A 17 5.97 1.40 20.67
C GLY A 17 4.57 1.44 20.06
N PHE A 18 4.00 0.27 19.70
CA PHE A 18 2.65 0.16 19.17
C PHE A 18 1.57 0.52 20.21
N THR A 19 1.74 0.10 21.46
CA THR A 19 0.74 0.37 22.52
C THR A 19 0.90 1.75 23.16
N SER A 20 2.06 2.41 23.02
CA SER A 20 2.32 3.72 23.64
C SER A 20 1.31 4.81 23.25
N PRO A 21 0.96 5.03 21.97
CA PRO A 21 -0.05 6.02 21.60
C PRO A 21 -1.42 5.73 22.22
N TYR A 22 -1.83 4.45 22.24
CA TYR A 22 -3.09 4.03 22.86
C TYR A 22 -3.07 4.23 24.37
N TYR A 23 -1.93 4.00 25.03
CA TYR A 23 -1.77 4.25 26.46
C TYR A 23 -1.94 5.73 26.82
N PHE A 24 -1.25 6.63 26.10
CA PHE A 24 -1.38 8.07 26.35
C PHE A 24 -2.79 8.59 26.02
N TYR A 25 -3.41 8.08 24.96
CA TYR A 25 -4.78 8.42 24.61
C TYR A 25 -5.79 7.90 25.64
N ALA A 26 -5.60 6.68 26.15
CA ALA A 26 -6.39 6.12 27.26
C ALA A 26 -6.27 6.99 28.51
N ALA A 27 -5.06 7.41 28.86
CA ALA A 27 -4.83 8.30 30.00
C ALA A 27 -5.54 9.66 29.81
N TYR A 28 -5.49 10.23 28.61
CA TYR A 28 -6.23 11.46 28.27
C TYR A 28 -7.75 11.29 28.43
N LEU A 29 -8.32 10.20 27.90
CA LEU A 29 -9.76 9.90 28.04
C LEU A 29 -10.18 9.71 29.49
N LEU A 30 -9.33 9.06 30.30
CA LEU A 30 -9.55 8.88 31.73
C LEU A 30 -9.55 10.22 32.48
N LEU A 31 -8.59 11.11 32.18
CA LEU A 31 -8.50 12.43 32.81
C LEU A 31 -9.64 13.37 32.41
N THR A 32 -10.24 13.17 31.24
CA THR A 32 -11.34 14.00 30.71
C THR A 32 -12.72 13.39 31.03
N ASP A 33 -12.77 12.32 31.83
CA ASP A 33 -13.99 11.58 32.20
C ASP A 33 -14.83 11.09 31.01
N ASN A 34 -14.19 10.95 29.84
CA ASN A 34 -14.78 10.50 28.58
C ASN A 34 -14.37 9.06 28.25
N TRP A 35 -14.11 8.24 29.27
CA TRP A 35 -13.63 6.88 29.07
C TRP A 35 -14.63 6.03 28.29
N SER A 36 -14.25 5.58 27.09
CA SER A 36 -15.02 4.59 26.33
C SER A 36 -14.12 3.67 25.51
N TRP A 37 -14.39 2.36 25.60
CA TRP A 37 -13.68 1.35 24.80
C TRP A 37 -13.86 1.55 23.29
N TYR A 38 -15.00 2.11 22.89
CA TYR A 38 -15.32 2.41 21.50
C TYR A 38 -14.43 3.52 20.91
N GLN A 39 -14.05 4.52 21.71
CA GLN A 39 -13.12 5.56 21.28
C GLN A 39 -11.67 5.06 21.23
N LEU A 40 -11.31 4.11 22.11
CA LEU A 40 -9.96 3.53 22.16
C LEU A 40 -9.72 2.53 21.02
N LEU A 41 -10.70 1.67 20.75
CA LEU A 41 -10.65 0.63 19.74
C LEU A 41 -11.89 0.78 18.86
N GLN A 42 -11.72 1.43 17.71
CA GLN A 42 -12.78 1.47 16.71
C GLN A 42 -13.13 0.04 16.29
N PRO A 43 -14.42 -0.32 16.18
CA PRO A 43 -14.80 -1.65 15.74
C PRO A 43 -14.23 -1.94 14.35
N LEU A 44 -13.46 -3.03 14.25
CA LEU A 44 -13.04 -3.60 12.98
C LEU A 44 -14.29 -4.13 12.26
N MET A 45 -14.77 -3.38 11.28
CA MET A 45 -15.86 -3.81 10.42
C MET A 45 -15.25 -4.20 9.08
N ILE A 46 -15.48 -5.44 8.66
CA ILE A 46 -15.10 -5.85 7.31
C ILE A 46 -16.10 -5.26 6.35
N ASN A 47 -15.66 -4.30 5.54
CA ASN A 47 -16.48 -3.72 4.48
C ASN A 47 -15.88 -4.07 3.13
N ILE A 48 -16.71 -4.55 2.22
CA ILE A 48 -16.35 -4.73 0.83
C ILE A 48 -16.81 -3.47 0.12
N PRO A 49 -15.91 -2.52 -0.21
CA PRO A 49 -16.31 -1.37 -0.99
C PRO A 49 -16.86 -1.87 -2.33
N SER A 50 -18.10 -1.49 -2.63
CA SER A 50 -18.73 -1.69 -3.94
C SER A 50 -18.69 -0.36 -4.70
N PRO A 51 -17.55 0.01 -5.30
CA PRO A 51 -17.49 1.22 -6.10
C PRO A 51 -18.44 1.08 -7.30
N GLU A 52 -19.08 2.17 -7.69
CA GLU A 52 -19.88 2.18 -8.92
C GLU A 52 -18.98 1.81 -10.10
N GLN A 53 -19.43 0.83 -10.87
CA GLN A 53 -18.67 0.30 -11.99
C GLN A 53 -18.65 1.33 -13.11
N SER A 54 -17.56 2.10 -13.16
CA SER A 54 -17.32 3.11 -14.17
C SER A 54 -16.17 2.70 -15.07
N ILE A 55 -16.29 3.03 -16.37
CA ILE A 55 -15.20 2.87 -17.35
C ILE A 55 -13.94 3.59 -16.86
N TRP A 56 -14.10 4.72 -16.16
CA TRP A 56 -12.99 5.46 -15.56
C TRP A 56 -12.26 4.62 -14.50
N LEU A 57 -12.99 4.01 -13.57
CA LEU A 57 -12.37 3.17 -12.54
C LEU A 57 -11.64 1.96 -13.16
N ALA A 58 -12.22 1.33 -14.18
CA ALA A 58 -11.60 0.22 -14.88
C ALA A 58 -10.30 0.63 -15.60
N ALA A 59 -10.30 1.77 -16.28
CA ALA A 59 -9.11 2.30 -16.97
C ALA A 59 -8.01 2.69 -15.97
N SER A 60 -8.37 3.34 -14.86
CA SER A 60 -7.43 3.67 -13.77
C SER A 60 -6.81 2.41 -13.17
N GLY A 61 -7.64 1.41 -12.86
CA GLY A 61 -7.18 0.13 -12.32
C GLY A 61 -6.25 -0.59 -13.30
N PHE A 62 -6.57 -0.58 -14.59
CA PHE A 62 -5.71 -1.16 -15.62
C PHE A 62 -4.34 -0.47 -15.69
N LEU A 63 -4.31 0.87 -15.74
CA LEU A 63 -3.06 1.64 -15.82
C LEU A 63 -2.19 1.53 -14.56
N LEU A 64 -2.76 1.20 -13.40
CA LEU A 64 -2.02 0.91 -12.18
C LEU A 64 -1.53 -0.54 -12.13
N VAL A 65 -2.41 -1.51 -12.38
CA VAL A 65 -2.10 -2.93 -12.22
C VAL A 65 -1.16 -3.42 -13.32
N PHE A 66 -1.32 -2.94 -14.55
CA PHE A 66 -0.53 -3.42 -15.69
C PHE A 66 0.98 -3.16 -15.52
N PRO A 67 1.46 -1.93 -15.23
CA PRO A 67 2.88 -1.71 -14.98
C PRO A 67 3.32 -2.36 -13.67
N PHE A 68 2.47 -2.43 -12.64
CA PHE A 68 2.80 -3.17 -11.42
C PHE A 68 3.14 -4.65 -11.70
N LEU A 69 2.34 -5.36 -12.50
CA LEU A 69 2.60 -6.76 -12.85
C LEU A 69 3.88 -6.93 -13.67
N ILE A 70 4.12 -6.03 -14.63
CA ILE A 70 5.34 -6.04 -15.45
C ILE A 70 6.58 -5.75 -14.60
N GLY A 71 6.49 -4.79 -13.69
CA GLY A 71 7.55 -4.51 -12.73
C GLY A 71 7.82 -5.70 -11.80
N GLY A 72 6.77 -6.38 -11.34
CA GLY A 72 6.89 -7.64 -10.59
C GLY A 72 7.59 -8.74 -11.39
N TYR A 73 7.27 -8.91 -12.67
CA TYR A 73 7.95 -9.83 -13.57
C TYR A 73 9.44 -9.51 -13.70
N TYR A 74 9.80 -8.25 -13.93
CA TYR A 74 11.20 -7.83 -14.02
C TYR A 74 11.97 -8.01 -12.71
N VAL A 75 11.32 -7.74 -11.57
CA VAL A 75 11.94 -8.03 -10.26
C VAL A 75 12.27 -9.52 -10.18
N GLN A 76 11.32 -10.40 -10.50
CA GLN A 76 11.51 -11.85 -10.50
C GLN A 76 12.64 -12.32 -11.41
N GLU A 77 12.68 -11.83 -12.65
CA GLU A 77 13.73 -12.15 -13.61
C GLU A 77 15.13 -11.79 -13.08
N ASN A 78 15.23 -10.63 -12.44
CA ASN A 78 16.48 -10.10 -11.92
C ASN A 78 16.85 -10.63 -10.52
N LEU A 79 15.97 -11.32 -9.78
CA LEU A 79 16.27 -11.85 -8.43
C LEU A 79 17.54 -12.70 -8.39
N ARG A 80 17.84 -13.44 -9.47
CA ARG A 80 19.04 -14.30 -9.58
C ARG A 80 20.34 -13.51 -9.65
N ARG A 81 20.31 -12.29 -10.18
CA ARG A 81 21.48 -11.40 -10.36
C ARG A 81 21.69 -10.46 -9.18
N MET A 82 20.71 -10.31 -8.29
CA MET A 82 20.77 -9.45 -7.12
C MET A 82 21.56 -10.07 -5.96
N LEU A 83 22.16 -9.20 -5.14
CA LEU A 83 22.74 -9.60 -3.84
C LEU A 83 21.67 -10.25 -2.95
N ILE A 84 22.09 -11.18 -2.09
CA ILE A 84 21.19 -11.93 -1.19
C ILE A 84 20.33 -11.00 -0.31
N GLN A 85 20.91 -9.88 0.14
CA GLN A 85 20.18 -8.88 0.93
C GLN A 85 19.05 -8.22 0.13
N VAL A 86 19.32 -7.82 -1.12
CA VAL A 86 18.32 -7.18 -1.99
C VAL A 86 17.20 -8.15 -2.33
N ARG A 87 17.52 -9.42 -2.63
CA ARG A 87 16.50 -10.47 -2.89
C ARG A 87 15.54 -10.61 -1.70
N LYS A 88 16.06 -10.63 -0.47
CA LYS A 88 15.24 -10.73 0.74
C LYS A 88 14.40 -9.49 0.98
N ASN A 89 14.93 -8.30 0.69
CA ASN A 89 14.16 -7.06 0.79
C ASN A 89 12.96 -7.05 -0.15
N TRP A 90 13.10 -7.57 -1.38
CA TRP A 90 11.96 -7.73 -2.29
C TRP A 90 10.88 -8.67 -1.72
N SER A 91 11.27 -9.76 -1.06
CA SER A 91 10.33 -10.63 -0.36
C SER A 91 9.64 -9.90 0.81
N LEU A 92 10.36 -9.07 1.57
CA LEU A 92 9.77 -8.24 2.63
C LEU A 92 8.76 -7.22 2.08
N PHE A 93 9.06 -6.59 0.95
CA PHE A 93 8.13 -5.67 0.27
C PHE A 93 6.87 -6.38 -0.23
N LEU A 94 6.97 -7.62 -0.72
CA LEU A 94 5.79 -8.43 -1.08
C LEU A 94 4.94 -8.76 0.15
N ILE A 95 5.57 -9.15 1.27
CA ILE A 95 4.86 -9.42 2.53
C ILE A 95 4.17 -8.13 3.02
N PHE A 96 4.87 -7.00 2.96
CA PHE A 96 4.31 -5.70 3.32
C PHE A 96 3.10 -5.33 2.45
N LEU A 97 3.20 -5.52 1.13
CA LEU A 97 2.07 -5.33 0.21
C LEU A 97 0.86 -6.18 0.61
N LEU A 98 1.06 -7.47 0.90
CA LEU A 98 -0.02 -8.39 1.29
C LEU A 98 -0.70 -7.96 2.59
N PHE A 99 0.07 -7.56 3.61
CA PHE A 99 -0.50 -7.07 4.87
C PHE A 99 -1.30 -5.79 4.67
N VAL A 100 -0.75 -4.84 3.92
CA VAL A 100 -1.38 -3.55 3.74
C VAL A 100 -2.60 -3.62 2.83
N LEU A 101 -2.64 -4.57 1.90
CA LEU A 101 -3.82 -4.82 1.06
C LEU A 101 -5.05 -5.22 1.88
N VAL A 102 -4.87 -5.80 3.07
CA VAL A 102 -5.97 -6.17 3.97
C VAL A 102 -6.54 -4.95 4.71
N ILE A 103 -5.76 -3.89 4.92
CA ILE A 103 -6.12 -2.74 5.77
C ILE A 103 -7.37 -1.99 5.28
N PRO A 104 -7.54 -1.66 3.99
CA PRO A 104 -8.75 -0.99 3.52
C PRO A 104 -10.03 -1.78 3.80
N PHE A 105 -9.96 -3.11 3.80
CA PHE A 105 -11.12 -3.96 4.07
C PHE A 105 -11.51 -3.99 5.55
N LEU A 106 -10.57 -3.70 6.46
CA LEU A 106 -10.79 -3.68 7.91
C LEU A 106 -11.31 -2.32 8.42
N SER A 107 -11.38 -1.32 7.55
CA SER A 107 -11.72 0.05 7.94
C SER A 107 -13.23 0.25 8.08
N SER A 108 -13.64 1.03 9.08
CA SER A 108 -15.05 1.37 9.30
C SER A 108 -15.64 2.09 8.08
N LYS A 109 -16.97 2.01 7.91
CA LYS A 109 -17.76 2.43 6.71
C LYS A 109 -17.49 3.84 6.17
N SER A 110 -16.82 4.71 6.94
CA SER A 110 -16.49 6.10 6.62
C SER A 110 -15.02 6.34 6.28
N ALA A 111 -14.17 5.31 6.27
CA ALA A 111 -12.79 5.46 5.84
C ALA A 111 -12.78 5.69 4.33
N GLY A 112 -12.39 6.90 3.95
CA GLY A 112 -12.24 7.30 2.56
C GLY A 112 -11.02 6.65 1.92
N LEU A 113 -10.48 7.32 0.90
CA LEU A 113 -9.29 6.86 0.18
C LEU A 113 -8.03 6.86 1.05
N GLU A 114 -8.04 7.41 2.27
CA GLU A 114 -6.89 7.41 3.17
C GLU A 114 -6.38 6.01 3.53
N SER A 115 -7.27 5.03 3.75
CA SER A 115 -6.85 3.66 4.07
C SER A 115 -6.10 2.98 2.93
N TRP A 116 -6.30 3.46 1.69
CA TRP A 116 -5.62 2.95 0.50
C TRP A 116 -4.22 3.55 0.31
N MET A 117 -3.89 4.66 0.97
CA MET A 117 -2.58 5.34 0.84
C MET A 117 -1.42 4.43 1.27
N LEU A 118 -1.65 3.56 2.25
CA LEU A 118 -0.61 2.65 2.71
C LEU A 118 -0.19 1.67 1.59
N ILE A 119 -1.10 1.27 0.70
CA ILE A 119 -0.81 0.35 -0.42
C ILE A 119 0.13 1.02 -1.43
N VAL A 120 0.06 2.35 -1.57
CA VAL A 120 0.82 3.11 -2.56
C VAL A 120 2.32 2.88 -2.42
N ILE A 121 2.85 2.76 -1.19
CA ILE A 121 4.29 2.62 -0.95
C ILE A 121 4.86 1.34 -1.60
N PRO A 122 4.43 0.12 -1.21
CA PRO A 122 4.95 -1.09 -1.83
C PRO A 122 4.53 -1.21 -3.29
N PHE A 123 3.34 -0.74 -3.65
CA PHE A 123 2.85 -0.79 -5.02
C PHE A 123 3.72 0.06 -5.96
N ALA A 124 4.09 1.28 -5.56
CA ALA A 124 4.95 2.16 -6.33
C ALA A 124 6.36 1.57 -6.54
N ALA A 125 6.90 0.84 -5.56
CA ALA A 125 8.20 0.19 -5.69
C ALA A 125 8.22 -0.84 -6.82
N PHE A 126 7.20 -1.71 -6.90
CA PHE A 126 7.06 -2.67 -8.01
C PHE A 126 6.71 -1.95 -9.32
N HIS A 127 5.81 -0.99 -9.29
CA HIS A 127 5.40 -0.22 -10.46
C HIS A 127 6.60 0.51 -11.10
N ALA A 128 7.49 1.09 -10.31
CA ALA A 128 8.70 1.77 -10.79
C ALA A 128 9.65 0.81 -11.55
N CYS A 129 9.69 -0.47 -11.19
CA CYS A 129 10.50 -1.46 -11.89
C CYS A 129 10.08 -1.67 -13.35
N ALA A 130 8.81 -1.41 -13.69
CA ALA A 130 8.35 -1.44 -15.08
C ALA A 130 8.95 -0.34 -15.95
N TYR A 131 9.45 0.73 -15.33
CA TYR A 131 10.12 1.82 -16.04
C TYR A 131 11.64 1.64 -16.07
N LEU A 132 12.19 0.96 -15.06
CA LEU A 132 13.63 0.85 -14.87
C LEU A 132 14.29 -0.26 -15.68
N TYR A 133 13.67 -1.45 -15.74
CA TYR A 133 14.30 -2.65 -16.31
C TYR A 133 14.11 -2.92 -17.81
N PRO A 134 13.07 -2.42 -18.51
CA PRO A 134 12.90 -2.72 -19.94
C PRO A 134 14.13 -2.32 -20.77
N LEU A 135 14.58 -3.21 -21.66
CA LEU A 135 15.64 -2.90 -22.63
C LEU A 135 15.14 -1.89 -23.68
N GLN A 136 13.87 -2.04 -24.09
CA GLN A 136 13.24 -1.20 -25.08
C GLN A 136 12.73 0.09 -24.45
N ARG A 137 13.39 1.21 -24.77
CA ARG A 137 13.06 2.54 -24.21
C ARG A 137 11.69 3.08 -24.60
N TRP A 138 11.07 2.58 -25.67
CA TRP A 138 9.75 3.04 -26.11
C TRP A 138 8.64 2.61 -25.16
N PHE A 139 8.74 1.42 -24.58
CA PHE A 139 7.74 0.86 -23.68
C PHE A 139 7.45 1.73 -22.44
N PRO A 140 8.45 2.10 -21.62
CA PRO A 140 8.21 2.92 -20.43
C PRO A 140 7.74 4.34 -20.78
N VAL A 141 8.21 4.88 -21.91
CA VAL A 141 7.80 6.21 -22.40
C VAL A 141 6.33 6.22 -22.82
N ILE A 142 5.88 5.20 -23.55
CA ILE A 142 4.49 5.09 -23.97
C ILE A 142 3.56 4.96 -22.76
N ILE A 143 3.87 4.07 -21.81
CA ILE A 143 3.03 3.90 -20.62
C ILE A 143 2.95 5.21 -19.83
N PHE A 144 4.08 5.90 -19.63
CA PHE A 144 4.14 7.17 -18.92
C PHE A 144 3.24 8.23 -19.56
N TRP A 145 3.36 8.44 -20.87
CA TRP A 145 2.55 9.44 -21.55
C TRP A 145 1.07 9.05 -21.60
N ILE A 146 0.75 7.76 -21.74
CA ILE A 146 -0.63 7.28 -21.64
C ILE A 146 -1.21 7.57 -20.25
N THR A 147 -0.45 7.35 -19.18
CA THR A 147 -0.92 7.65 -17.81
C THR A 147 -1.17 9.14 -17.62
N ILE A 148 -0.25 10.00 -18.09
CA ILE A 148 -0.44 11.46 -18.02
C ILE A 148 -1.67 11.90 -18.82
N LEU A 149 -1.78 11.47 -20.07
CA LEU A 149 -2.91 11.82 -20.93
C LEU A 149 -4.23 11.37 -20.30
N TYR A 150 -4.26 10.18 -19.71
CA TYR A 150 -5.42 9.67 -19.01
C TYR A 150 -5.80 10.52 -17.79
N ILE A 151 -4.82 10.91 -16.95
CA ILE A 151 -5.06 11.77 -15.78
C ILE A 151 -5.63 13.12 -16.22
N LEU A 152 -5.04 13.76 -17.24
CA LEU A 152 -5.54 15.02 -17.78
C LEU A 152 -6.94 14.87 -18.37
N TYR A 153 -7.17 13.81 -19.14
CA TYR A 153 -8.47 13.50 -19.73
C TYR A 153 -9.56 13.31 -18.65
N TYR A 154 -9.24 12.56 -17.58
CA TYR A 154 -10.13 12.38 -16.45
C TYR A 154 -10.39 13.69 -15.70
N GLN A 155 -9.38 14.54 -15.52
CA GLN A 155 -9.53 15.82 -14.83
C GLN A 155 -10.43 16.82 -15.58
N TYR A 156 -10.35 16.88 -16.92
CA TYR A 156 -11.10 17.87 -17.70
C TYR A 156 -12.45 17.35 -18.23
N LEU A 157 -12.57 16.06 -18.53
CA LEU A 157 -13.74 15.45 -19.20
C LEU A 157 -14.36 14.32 -18.39
N GLY A 158 -13.74 13.92 -17.28
CA GLY A 158 -14.29 12.93 -16.37
C GLY A 158 -15.43 13.51 -15.51
N PRO A 159 -16.18 12.64 -14.81
CA PRO A 159 -17.31 13.03 -13.96
C PRO A 159 -16.94 13.92 -12.75
N GLY A 160 -15.69 14.37 -12.62
CA GLY A 160 -15.19 15.07 -11.45
C GLY A 160 -15.05 14.16 -10.23
N TRP A 161 -14.55 14.73 -9.13
CA TRP A 161 -14.57 14.12 -7.80
C TRP A 161 -15.89 14.46 -7.10
#